data_AF-A0A7X9FPI6-F1
#
_entry.id   AF-A0A7X9FPI6-F1
#
_cell.length_a   1.000
_cell.length_b   1.000
_cell.length_c   1.000
_cell.angle_alpha   90.00
_cell.angle_beta   90.00
_cell.angle_gamma   90.00
#
_symmetry.space_group_name_H-M   'P 1'
#
loop_
_entity.id
_entity.type
_entity.pdbx_description
1 polymer ?
#
loop_
_entity_poly.entity_id
_entity_poly.type
_entity_poly.pdbx_seq_one_letter_code
_entity_poly.pdbx_strand_id
1 'polypeptide(L)'
;HVDGESFSYRYVLERLWWWSVNRFRKGREPGYYLEIMVDCPGLADLCIRRRQRLDALWIFKEGATLKSGNDDFDSQFIAVSGSKKEIESYLALFENRQAIKRLFAEFDLIYCSNGVLCAVKDLRMFDTPAQGLIVSAAAQLQVLCRNMSTKVGIMESGCKPPLIRSWIKGLVLLALLSWSCFSIYHYTTLDIKRLSTVGALAGLVLSAIFVGIFSPWILRMKAGDETSARQGILATFLASFVILSCFCSAIILTLNCKYDDTPPRIVTALVLGREVGPLDDILGYQLFVKSWRNEGGVERMRVDALDWADAREGVDCVTLLLRDGRFGFPWIKSFNLASGTLDPMCAAQGNAALKQEKSSADLESEEKSETLEPEATYAMSAAVHLSDEQGLALEADPALKELFEAHSNRLIEHIMSSWSWDDVSVDLHASFQLSILKNGQLKKYKTVQRSGNAKFDSRALSVIKKSVPFPLPPKELAGYFDELRLDFHSRVVEENEDSEEGEVEAVKKRGK
;
A
#
# COMPACT_ATOMS: atom_id res chain seq x y z
N HIS A 1 -29.16 8.06 -45.65
CA HIS A 1 -30.63 7.90 -45.65
C HIS A 1 -31.06 7.30 -46.97
N VAL A 2 -31.59 6.08 -46.91
CA VAL A 2 -32.42 5.49 -47.96
C VAL A 2 -33.76 5.23 -47.25
N ASP A 3 -34.79 5.95 -47.68
CA ASP A 3 -36.22 5.83 -47.39
C ASP A 3 -36.68 5.41 -45.97
N GLY A 4 -37.17 6.38 -45.20
CA GLY A 4 -38.29 6.21 -44.25
C GLY A 4 -38.06 5.46 -42.93
N GLU A 5 -37.01 4.65 -42.81
CA GLU A 5 -36.64 3.97 -41.55
C GLU A 5 -35.31 4.52 -41.04
N SER A 6 -35.20 4.75 -39.73
CA SER A 6 -34.06 5.41 -39.09
C SER A 6 -32.84 4.48 -39.07
N PHE A 7 -32.18 4.32 -40.21
CA PHE A 7 -30.87 3.68 -40.29
C PHE A 7 -29.79 4.64 -39.81
N SER A 8 -29.14 4.30 -38.70
CA SER A 8 -27.90 4.95 -38.29
C SER A 8 -26.72 4.14 -38.83
N TYR A 9 -26.08 4.62 -39.89
CA TYR A 9 -24.78 4.09 -40.31
C TYR A 9 -23.71 4.88 -39.59
N ARG A 10 -23.11 4.29 -38.56
CA ARG A 10 -21.97 4.88 -37.88
C ARG A 10 -20.70 4.32 -38.51
N TYR A 11 -20.06 5.10 -39.39
CA TYR A 11 -18.70 4.81 -39.83
C TYR A 11 -17.76 5.19 -38.69
N VAL A 12 -17.54 4.27 -37.76
CA VAL A 12 -16.78 4.51 -36.54
C VAL A 12 -15.29 4.34 -36.84
N LEU A 13 -14.58 5.44 -37.08
CA LEU A 13 -13.13 5.53 -37.02
C LEU A 13 -12.67 5.66 -35.55
N GLU A 14 -13.13 4.80 -34.63
CA GLU A 14 -12.67 4.85 -33.23
C GLU A 14 -11.51 3.87 -32.99
N ARG A 15 -10.33 4.46 -32.82
CA ARG A 15 -9.09 3.79 -32.40
C ARG A 15 -9.14 3.18 -31.00
N LEU A 16 -10.15 3.48 -30.17
CA LEU A 16 -9.99 3.38 -28.71
C LEU A 16 -10.71 2.20 -28.06
N TRP A 17 -11.89 1.77 -28.52
CA TRP A 17 -12.63 0.73 -27.81
C TRP A 17 -12.10 -0.68 -28.12
N TRP A 18 -11.76 -0.94 -29.38
CA TRP A 18 -11.14 -2.20 -29.83
C TRP A 18 -9.70 -2.38 -29.33
N TRP A 19 -9.05 -1.30 -28.90
CA TRP A 19 -7.70 -1.30 -28.34
C TRP A 19 -7.62 -2.04 -27.00
N SER A 20 -8.66 -1.93 -26.16
CA SER A 20 -8.76 -2.63 -24.87
C SER A 20 -8.89 -4.15 -25.05
N VAL A 21 -9.61 -4.58 -26.09
CA VAL A 21 -9.88 -6.00 -26.36
C VAL A 21 -8.69 -6.68 -27.04
N ASN A 22 -7.91 -5.96 -27.85
CA ASN A 22 -6.73 -6.51 -28.55
C ASN A 22 -5.39 -6.32 -27.85
N ARG A 23 -5.32 -5.64 -26.71
CA ARG A 23 -4.08 -5.57 -25.91
C ARG A 23 -3.55 -6.96 -25.51
N PHE A 24 -4.39 -7.99 -25.58
CA PHE A 24 -4.01 -9.40 -25.33
C PHE A 24 -3.58 -10.18 -26.58
N ARG A 25 -3.66 -9.61 -27.79
CA ARG A 25 -3.07 -10.19 -29.00
C ARG A 25 -1.71 -9.53 -29.27
N LYS A 26 -0.64 -10.15 -28.77
CA LYS A 26 0.73 -9.78 -29.16
C LYS A 26 0.87 -9.88 -30.70
N GLY A 27 1.03 -8.74 -31.36
CA GLY A 27 1.61 -8.67 -32.71
C GLY A 27 0.66 -8.52 -33.92
N ARG A 28 -0.59 -8.07 -33.78
CA ARG A 28 -1.38 -7.61 -34.95
C ARG A 28 -1.45 -6.09 -35.02
N GLU A 29 -1.23 -5.56 -36.22
CA GLU A 29 -1.47 -4.16 -36.57
C GLU A 29 -2.93 -3.77 -36.30
N PRO A 30 -3.22 -2.50 -36.00
CA PRO A 30 -4.60 -2.02 -35.81
C PRO A 30 -5.43 -2.29 -37.08
N GLY A 31 -6.42 -3.17 -36.96
CA GLY A 31 -7.37 -3.49 -38.03
C GLY A 31 -8.47 -2.44 -38.13
N TYR A 32 -8.98 -2.23 -39.35
CA TYR A 32 -10.18 -1.44 -39.61
C TYR A 32 -11.37 -2.41 -39.67
N TYR A 33 -12.56 -1.97 -39.30
CA TYR A 33 -13.76 -2.79 -39.41
C TYR A 33 -14.95 -1.97 -39.90
N LEU A 34 -15.86 -2.63 -40.62
CA LEU A 34 -17.18 -2.13 -40.94
C LEU A 34 -18.18 -2.73 -39.96
N GLU A 35 -18.93 -1.87 -39.27
CA GLU A 35 -20.00 -2.28 -38.38
C GLU A 35 -21.32 -1.68 -38.86
N ILE A 36 -22.32 -2.54 -39.05
CA ILE A 36 -23.68 -2.16 -39.45
C ILE A 36 -24.62 -2.49 -38.31
N MET A 37 -25.39 -1.50 -37.87
CA MET A 37 -26.26 -1.56 -36.71
C MET A 37 -27.73 -1.39 -37.11
N VAL A 38 -28.60 -2.20 -36.53
CA VAL A 38 -30.06 -2.05 -36.62
C VAL A 38 -30.65 -2.16 -35.22
N ASP A 39 -31.48 -1.19 -34.85
CA ASP A 39 -32.17 -1.20 -33.56
C ASP A 39 -33.14 -2.39 -33.49
N CYS A 40 -33.05 -3.13 -32.41
CA CYS A 40 -33.77 -4.37 -32.15
C CYS A 40 -34.28 -4.41 -30.71
N PRO A 41 -35.32 -3.62 -30.38
CA PRO A 41 -35.90 -3.62 -29.04
C PRO A 41 -36.45 -5.00 -28.70
N GLY A 42 -35.97 -5.61 -27.60
CA GLY A 42 -36.50 -6.86 -27.07
C GLY A 42 -35.53 -8.02 -26.95
N LEU A 43 -34.28 -7.90 -27.43
CA LEU A 43 -33.27 -8.96 -27.26
C LEU A 43 -32.18 -8.56 -26.26
N ALA A 44 -31.95 -9.41 -25.27
CA ALA A 44 -30.78 -9.33 -24.41
C ALA A 44 -29.73 -10.35 -24.91
N ASP A 45 -28.60 -9.83 -25.39
CA ASP A 45 -27.34 -10.55 -25.64
C ASP A 45 -27.43 -11.82 -26.52
N LEU A 46 -27.23 -11.64 -27.84
CA LEU A 46 -27.05 -12.71 -28.83
C LEU A 46 -25.67 -12.57 -29.47
N CYS A 47 -24.91 -13.65 -29.61
CA CYS A 47 -23.68 -13.64 -30.40
C CYS A 47 -23.64 -14.89 -31.30
N ILE A 48 -23.44 -14.70 -32.60
CA ILE A 48 -23.29 -15.77 -33.58
C ILE A 48 -21.91 -15.66 -34.23
N ARG A 49 -21.23 -16.79 -34.42
CA ARG A 49 -19.91 -16.87 -35.07
C ARG A 49 -19.80 -18.10 -35.97
N ARG A 50 -18.89 -18.04 -36.95
CA ARG A 50 -18.53 -19.19 -37.81
C ARG A 50 -17.51 -20.10 -37.10
N ARG A 51 -17.71 -21.42 -37.15
CA ARG A 51 -16.94 -22.42 -36.39
C ARG A 51 -15.45 -22.50 -36.78
N GLN A 52 -15.10 -22.20 -38.03
CA GLN A 52 -13.73 -22.32 -38.56
C GLN A 52 -12.76 -21.20 -38.09
N ARG A 53 -13.21 -20.25 -37.25
CA ARG A 53 -12.40 -19.11 -36.76
C ARG A 53 -12.28 -19.03 -35.22
N LEU A 54 -12.35 -20.18 -34.54
CA LEU A 54 -12.50 -20.28 -33.08
C LEU A 54 -11.26 -19.92 -32.24
N ASP A 55 -10.12 -19.55 -32.82
CA ASP A 55 -8.86 -19.28 -32.09
C ASP A 55 -8.86 -18.04 -31.16
N ALA A 56 -10.02 -17.50 -30.79
CA ALA A 56 -10.15 -16.17 -30.16
C ALA A 56 -11.15 -16.10 -28.97
N LEU A 57 -11.37 -17.17 -28.22
CA LEU A 57 -12.37 -17.19 -27.14
C LEU A 57 -11.78 -17.02 -25.73
N TRP A 58 -11.87 -15.79 -25.22
CA TRP A 58 -11.82 -15.49 -23.77
C TRP A 58 -12.94 -14.54 -23.30
N ILE A 59 -13.76 -13.96 -24.19
CA ILE A 59 -14.63 -12.81 -23.85
C ILE A 59 -16.04 -13.21 -23.34
N PHE A 60 -16.52 -14.43 -23.61
CA PHE A 60 -17.76 -14.92 -23.01
C PHE A 60 -17.49 -16.24 -22.30
N LYS A 61 -17.31 -16.17 -20.97
CA LYS A 61 -16.80 -17.27 -20.18
C LYS A 61 -17.81 -18.38 -19.86
N GLU A 62 -19.12 -18.18 -20.07
CA GLU A 62 -20.14 -19.14 -19.56
C GLU A 62 -21.41 -19.27 -20.42
N GLY A 63 -21.37 -18.91 -21.71
CA GLY A 63 -22.54 -19.12 -22.57
C GLY A 63 -22.64 -20.56 -23.07
N ALA A 64 -23.75 -21.25 -22.82
CA ALA A 64 -24.00 -22.57 -23.38
C ALA A 64 -24.04 -22.49 -24.92
N THR A 65 -23.35 -23.40 -25.61
CA THR A 65 -23.46 -23.52 -27.08
C THR A 65 -24.85 -24.02 -27.44
N LEU A 66 -25.56 -23.28 -28.28
CA LEU A 66 -26.95 -23.57 -28.64
C LEU A 66 -27.03 -24.27 -30.00
N LYS A 67 -27.96 -25.23 -30.13
CA LYS A 67 -28.27 -25.93 -31.39
C LYS A 67 -29.55 -25.34 -31.97
N SER A 68 -29.54 -24.99 -33.25
CA SER A 68 -30.73 -24.52 -33.97
C SER A 68 -31.71 -25.66 -34.31
N GLY A 69 -31.29 -26.92 -34.14
CA GLY A 69 -32.05 -28.10 -34.56
C GLY A 69 -31.89 -28.40 -36.05
N ASN A 70 -30.99 -27.71 -36.75
CA ASN A 70 -30.64 -27.97 -38.13
C ASN A 70 -29.14 -28.27 -38.21
N ASP A 71 -28.79 -29.54 -38.46
CA ASP A 71 -27.40 -30.01 -38.41
C ASP A 71 -26.49 -29.30 -39.42
N ASP A 72 -27.02 -28.94 -40.61
CA ASP A 72 -26.26 -28.19 -41.61
C ASP A 72 -25.89 -26.80 -41.09
N PHE A 73 -26.82 -26.10 -40.43
CA PHE A 73 -26.54 -24.80 -39.81
C PHE A 73 -25.60 -24.93 -38.60
N ASP A 74 -25.86 -25.90 -37.72
CA ASP A 74 -25.11 -26.11 -36.47
C ASP A 74 -23.68 -26.65 -36.72
N SER A 75 -23.43 -27.23 -37.89
CA SER A 75 -22.07 -27.60 -38.32
C SER A 75 -21.21 -26.37 -38.65
N GLN A 76 -21.83 -25.28 -39.13
CA GLN A 76 -21.15 -24.10 -39.65
C GLN A 76 -21.08 -22.94 -38.64
N PHE A 77 -22.09 -22.81 -37.77
CA PHE A 77 -22.24 -21.67 -36.86
C PHE A 77 -22.36 -22.11 -35.40
N ILE A 78 -21.92 -21.24 -34.50
CA ILE A 78 -22.12 -21.36 -33.06
C ILE A 78 -22.87 -20.11 -32.59
N ALA A 79 -23.98 -20.32 -31.88
CA ALA A 79 -24.75 -19.26 -31.23
C ALA A 79 -24.59 -19.34 -29.70
N VAL A 80 -24.46 -18.17 -29.08
CA VAL A 80 -24.26 -17.98 -27.64
C VAL A 80 -25.22 -16.90 -27.14
N SER A 81 -25.93 -17.14 -26.03
CA SER A 81 -26.78 -16.17 -25.34
C SER A 81 -27.09 -16.57 -23.91
N GLY A 82 -27.56 -15.60 -23.13
CA GLY A 82 -28.09 -15.81 -21.78
C GLY A 82 -29.42 -16.58 -21.74
N SER A 83 -30.21 -16.62 -22.83
CA SER A 83 -31.52 -17.31 -22.87
C SER A 83 -31.56 -18.41 -23.93
N LYS A 84 -31.33 -19.67 -23.51
CA LYS A 84 -31.33 -20.85 -24.39
C LYS A 84 -32.63 -21.02 -25.19
N LYS A 85 -33.79 -20.93 -24.52
CA LYS A 85 -35.10 -21.19 -25.15
C LYS A 85 -35.46 -20.15 -26.20
N GLU A 86 -35.17 -18.88 -25.93
CA GLU A 86 -35.47 -17.79 -26.86
C GLU A 86 -34.69 -17.95 -28.16
N ILE A 87 -33.38 -18.22 -28.06
CA ILE A 87 -32.54 -18.46 -29.23
C ILE A 87 -32.93 -19.70 -30.00
N GLU A 88 -33.19 -20.83 -29.33
CA GLU A 88 -33.61 -22.05 -30.02
C GLU A 88 -34.88 -21.76 -30.83
N SER A 89 -35.84 -21.04 -30.25
CA SER A 89 -37.07 -20.64 -30.95
C SER A 89 -36.84 -19.63 -32.07
N TYR A 90 -35.82 -18.78 -31.96
CA TYR A 90 -35.45 -17.76 -32.93
C TYR A 90 -34.72 -18.37 -34.13
N LEU A 91 -33.75 -19.24 -33.87
CA LEU A 91 -32.99 -19.96 -34.89
C LEU A 91 -33.78 -21.12 -35.51
N ALA A 92 -34.90 -21.54 -34.92
CA ALA A 92 -35.83 -22.49 -35.53
C ALA A 92 -36.49 -21.93 -36.81
N LEU A 93 -36.56 -20.61 -36.98
CA LEU A 93 -37.10 -19.99 -38.19
C LEU A 93 -36.12 -20.12 -39.36
N PHE A 94 -36.58 -20.71 -40.46
CA PHE A 94 -35.76 -20.91 -41.67
C PHE A 94 -35.22 -19.60 -42.23
N GLU A 95 -36.05 -18.55 -42.24
CA GLU A 95 -35.67 -17.21 -42.71
C GLU A 95 -34.49 -16.63 -41.92
N ASN A 96 -34.49 -16.79 -40.59
CA ASN A 96 -33.41 -16.31 -39.74
C ASN A 96 -32.10 -17.04 -40.04
N ARG A 97 -32.15 -18.37 -40.22
CA ARG A 97 -30.97 -19.15 -40.62
C ARG A 97 -30.43 -18.72 -41.97
N GLN A 98 -31.31 -18.42 -42.94
CA GLN A 98 -30.89 -17.94 -44.27
C GLN A 98 -30.31 -16.53 -44.21
N ALA A 99 -30.90 -15.62 -43.44
CA ALA A 99 -30.37 -14.27 -43.25
C ALA A 99 -28.99 -14.30 -42.57
N ILE A 100 -28.81 -15.16 -41.55
CA ILE A 100 -27.52 -15.37 -40.90
C ILE A 100 -26.49 -15.94 -41.90
N LYS A 101 -26.85 -16.97 -42.69
CA LYS A 101 -25.97 -17.53 -43.72
C LYS A 101 -25.51 -16.48 -44.74
N ARG A 102 -26.44 -15.62 -45.19
CA ARG A 102 -26.14 -14.52 -46.14
C ARG A 102 -25.25 -13.45 -45.51
N LEU A 103 -25.49 -13.08 -44.25
CA LEU A 103 -24.61 -12.15 -43.53
C LEU A 103 -23.20 -12.73 -43.40
N PHE A 104 -23.05 -14.00 -43.00
CA PHE A 104 -21.73 -14.65 -42.89
C PHE A 104 -21.04 -14.97 -44.22
N ALA A 105 -21.69 -14.77 -45.36
CA ALA A 105 -21.00 -14.79 -46.65
C ALA A 105 -20.02 -13.61 -46.77
N GLU A 106 -20.32 -12.50 -46.09
CA GLU A 106 -19.59 -11.24 -46.21
C GLU A 106 -19.06 -10.68 -44.89
N PHE A 107 -19.64 -11.06 -43.75
CA PHE A 107 -19.31 -10.57 -42.41
C PHE A 107 -18.73 -11.68 -41.55
N ASP A 108 -17.94 -11.28 -40.56
CA ASP A 108 -17.16 -12.19 -39.73
C ASP A 108 -17.82 -12.47 -38.38
N LEU A 109 -18.69 -11.56 -37.92
CA LEU A 109 -19.34 -11.60 -36.61
C LEU A 109 -20.73 -10.97 -36.68
N ILE A 110 -21.70 -11.57 -35.98
CA ILE A 110 -23.02 -10.99 -35.72
C ILE A 110 -23.25 -11.02 -34.22
N TYR A 111 -23.63 -9.89 -33.63
CA TYR A 111 -23.94 -9.84 -32.20
C TYR A 111 -25.06 -8.84 -31.90
N CYS A 112 -25.75 -9.01 -30.78
CA CYS A 112 -26.75 -8.10 -30.26
C CYS A 112 -26.34 -7.68 -28.85
N SER A 113 -26.32 -6.38 -28.58
CA SER A 113 -26.06 -5.84 -27.25
C SER A 113 -26.95 -4.63 -27.03
N ASN A 114 -27.57 -4.54 -25.85
CA ASN A 114 -28.46 -3.44 -25.46
C ASN A 114 -29.58 -3.15 -26.47
N GLY A 115 -30.14 -4.20 -27.09
CA GLY A 115 -31.20 -4.06 -28.08
C GLY A 115 -30.74 -3.48 -29.42
N VAL A 116 -29.45 -3.56 -29.76
CA VAL A 116 -28.92 -3.22 -31.09
C VAL A 116 -28.30 -4.46 -31.70
N LEU A 117 -28.71 -4.84 -32.92
CA LEU A 117 -28.15 -5.96 -33.67
C LEU A 117 -27.08 -5.45 -34.64
N CYS A 118 -25.87 -5.99 -34.52
CA CYS A 118 -24.67 -5.58 -35.23
C CYS A 118 -24.11 -6.70 -36.10
N ALA A 119 -23.65 -6.37 -37.31
CA ALA A 119 -22.80 -7.23 -38.14
C ALA A 119 -21.44 -6.55 -38.38
N VAL A 120 -20.34 -7.28 -38.16
CA VAL A 120 -18.96 -6.77 -38.23
C VAL A 120 -18.14 -7.50 -39.29
N LYS A 121 -17.45 -6.75 -40.14
CA LYS A 121 -16.51 -7.24 -41.15
C LYS A 121 -15.14 -6.58 -40.95
N ASP A 122 -14.08 -7.36 -40.87
CA ASP A 122 -12.72 -6.83 -40.84
C ASP A 122 -12.36 -6.28 -42.24
N LEU A 123 -11.95 -5.01 -42.31
CA LEU A 123 -11.50 -4.34 -43.52
C LEU A 123 -9.98 -4.15 -43.50
N ARG A 124 -9.35 -4.23 -44.68
CA ARG A 124 -7.96 -3.76 -44.83
C ARG A 124 -7.96 -2.24 -44.87
N MET A 125 -6.83 -1.63 -44.49
CA MET A 125 -6.63 -0.18 -44.27
C MET A 125 -7.04 0.74 -45.45
N PHE A 126 -7.38 0.20 -46.62
CA PHE A 126 -7.76 0.96 -47.82
C PHE A 126 -8.98 0.41 -48.56
N ASP A 127 -9.67 -0.60 -48.04
CA ASP A 127 -10.84 -1.16 -48.68
C ASP A 127 -12.07 -0.31 -48.37
N THR A 128 -12.58 0.43 -49.36
CA THR A 128 -13.87 1.12 -49.23
C THR A 128 -14.98 0.07 -49.43
N PRO A 129 -15.88 -0.13 -48.45
CA PRO A 129 -16.93 -1.13 -48.61
C PRO A 129 -17.88 -0.73 -49.73
N ALA A 130 -18.17 -1.67 -50.64
CA ALA A 130 -19.12 -1.44 -51.72
C ALA A 130 -20.50 -1.09 -51.14
N GLN A 131 -21.17 -0.07 -51.69
CA GLN A 131 -22.49 0.35 -51.21
C GLN A 131 -23.53 -0.79 -51.21
N GLY A 132 -23.45 -1.69 -52.21
CA GLY A 132 -24.31 -2.88 -52.29
C GLY A 132 -24.14 -3.85 -51.11
N LEU A 133 -22.93 -3.91 -50.53
CA LEU A 133 -22.66 -4.73 -49.35
C LEU A 133 -23.44 -4.19 -48.14
N ILE A 134 -23.41 -2.87 -47.94
CA ILE A 134 -24.05 -2.20 -46.82
C ILE A 134 -25.57 -2.37 -46.90
N VAL A 135 -26.15 -2.14 -48.07
CA VAL A 135 -27.60 -2.27 -48.31
C VAL A 135 -28.07 -3.72 -48.11
N SER A 136 -27.31 -4.69 -48.65
CA SER A 136 -27.61 -6.12 -48.49
C SER A 136 -27.59 -6.55 -47.02
N ALA A 137 -26.58 -6.12 -46.26
CA ALA A 137 -26.43 -6.45 -44.86
C ALA A 137 -27.54 -5.82 -43.99
N ALA A 138 -27.86 -4.55 -44.24
CA ALA A 138 -28.96 -3.86 -43.56
C ALA A 138 -30.29 -4.60 -43.78
N ALA A 139 -30.59 -5.02 -45.01
CA ALA A 139 -31.79 -5.79 -45.32
C ALA A 139 -31.84 -7.15 -44.58
N GLN A 140 -30.71 -7.87 -44.47
CA GLN A 140 -30.69 -9.12 -43.70
C GLN A 140 -30.85 -8.87 -42.19
N LEU A 141 -30.25 -7.81 -41.64
CA LEU A 141 -30.42 -7.43 -40.24
C LEU A 141 -31.89 -7.07 -39.94
N GLN A 142 -32.58 -6.40 -40.86
CA GLN A 142 -34.01 -6.11 -40.70
C GLN A 142 -34.89 -7.36 -40.69
N VAL A 143 -34.61 -8.34 -41.55
CA VAL A 143 -35.30 -9.66 -41.51
C VAL A 143 -35.13 -10.29 -40.12
N LEU A 144 -33.90 -10.24 -39.60
CA LEU A 144 -33.59 -10.74 -38.26
C LEU A 144 -34.36 -10.00 -37.17
N CYS A 145 -34.45 -8.67 -37.22
CA CYS A 145 -35.18 -7.85 -36.24
C CYS A 145 -36.69 -8.05 -36.31
N ARG A 146 -37.28 -8.11 -37.52
CA ARG A 146 -38.73 -8.28 -37.71
C ARG A 146 -39.25 -9.56 -37.07
N ASN A 147 -38.50 -10.65 -37.20
CA ASN A 147 -38.84 -11.95 -36.64
C ASN A 147 -38.63 -12.03 -35.12
N MET A 148 -37.99 -11.03 -34.49
CA MET A 148 -37.92 -10.90 -33.03
C MET A 148 -39.16 -10.21 -32.47
N SER A 149 -39.60 -9.11 -33.10
CA SER A 149 -40.72 -8.29 -32.61
C SER A 149 -42.05 -9.06 -32.52
N THR A 150 -42.29 -10.02 -33.43
CA THR A 150 -43.55 -10.78 -33.49
C THR A 150 -43.75 -11.77 -32.33
N LYS A 151 -42.72 -12.07 -31.53
CA LYS A 151 -42.81 -12.99 -30.39
C LYS A 151 -42.88 -12.31 -29.02
N VAL A 152 -42.67 -10.99 -28.95
CA VAL A 152 -42.81 -10.24 -27.70
C VAL A 152 -44.29 -9.90 -27.48
N GLY A 153 -45.11 -10.94 -27.27
CA GLY A 153 -46.47 -10.76 -26.78
C GLY A 153 -46.44 -10.18 -25.37
N ILE A 154 -46.89 -8.93 -25.23
CA ILE A 154 -47.30 -8.24 -23.98
C ILE A 154 -46.49 -8.72 -22.76
N MET A 155 -45.21 -8.35 -22.69
CA MET A 155 -44.54 -8.29 -21.40
C MET A 155 -45.07 -7.04 -20.69
N GLU A 156 -45.81 -7.23 -19.61
CA GLU A 156 -46.20 -6.15 -18.70
C GLU A 156 -44.95 -5.34 -18.36
N SER A 157 -44.97 -4.06 -18.70
CA SER A 157 -43.95 -3.09 -18.38
C SER A 157 -43.92 -2.88 -16.86
N GLY A 158 -43.28 -3.81 -16.15
CA GLY A 158 -42.85 -3.62 -14.78
C GLY A 158 -41.74 -2.57 -14.77
N CYS A 159 -42.10 -1.29 -14.90
CA CYS A 159 -41.25 -0.15 -14.57
C CYS A 159 -40.93 -0.18 -13.07
N LYS A 160 -40.08 -1.10 -12.65
CA LYS A 160 -39.34 -0.97 -11.38
C LYS A 160 -38.38 0.20 -11.58
N PRO A 161 -38.34 1.20 -10.69
CA PRO A 161 -37.57 2.42 -10.91
C PRO A 161 -36.05 2.14 -10.76
N PRO A 162 -35.27 1.96 -11.83
CA PRO A 162 -33.86 1.61 -11.71
C PRO A 162 -33.00 2.88 -11.71
N LEU A 163 -33.51 3.97 -12.28
CA LEU A 163 -32.75 5.19 -12.51
C LEU A 163 -32.42 5.89 -11.20
N ILE A 164 -33.38 6.16 -10.32
CA ILE A 164 -33.10 6.94 -9.10
C ILE A 164 -32.06 6.24 -8.19
N ARG A 165 -32.14 4.91 -8.06
CA ARG A 165 -31.14 4.15 -7.27
C ARG A 165 -29.77 4.10 -7.93
N SER A 166 -29.70 4.07 -9.27
CA SER A 166 -28.42 4.11 -9.98
C SER A 166 -27.78 5.49 -9.92
N TRP A 167 -28.58 6.55 -10.02
CA TRP A 167 -28.13 7.94 -9.89
C TRP A 167 -27.61 8.26 -8.48
N ILE A 168 -28.27 7.76 -7.44
CA ILE A 168 -27.78 7.91 -6.05
C ILE A 168 -26.44 7.18 -5.87
N LYS A 169 -26.30 5.96 -6.41
CA LYS A 169 -25.02 5.25 -6.38
C LYS A 169 -23.93 6.00 -7.14
N GLY A 170 -24.25 6.57 -8.30
CA GLY A 170 -23.35 7.39 -9.10
C GLY A 170 -22.91 8.65 -8.36
N LEU A 171 -23.84 9.38 -7.74
CA LEU A 171 -23.55 10.58 -6.94
C LEU A 171 -22.69 10.28 -5.71
N VAL A 172 -22.98 9.18 -5.01
CA VAL A 172 -22.15 8.73 -3.88
C VAL A 172 -20.74 8.37 -4.36
N LEU A 173 -20.60 7.67 -5.48
CA LEU A 173 -19.29 7.33 -6.05
C LEU A 173 -18.51 8.58 -6.48
N LEU A 174 -19.19 9.55 -7.11
CA LEU A 174 -18.57 10.79 -7.58
C LEU A 174 -18.17 11.70 -6.41
N ALA A 175 -18.96 11.72 -5.33
CA ALA A 175 -18.62 12.39 -4.09
C ALA A 175 -17.40 11.74 -3.43
N LEU A 176 -17.33 10.41 -3.35
CA LEU A 176 -16.18 9.67 -2.82
C LEU A 176 -14.92 9.86 -3.67
N LEU A 177 -15.04 9.90 -5.00
CA LEU A 177 -13.93 10.17 -5.93
C LEU A 177 -13.43 11.62 -5.82
N SER A 178 -14.34 12.59 -5.79
CA SER A 178 -13.98 14.00 -5.59
C SER A 178 -13.31 14.20 -4.23
N TRP A 179 -13.83 13.54 -3.18
CA TRP A 179 -13.27 13.59 -1.83
C TRP A 179 -11.89 12.92 -1.75
N SER A 180 -11.69 11.77 -2.42
CA SER A 180 -10.38 11.10 -2.45
C SER A 180 -9.33 11.90 -3.23
N CYS A 181 -9.69 12.55 -4.35
CA CYS A 181 -8.80 13.48 -5.05
C CYS A 181 -8.41 14.69 -4.16
N PHE A 182 -9.37 15.28 -3.44
CA PHE A 182 -9.11 16.36 -2.50
C PHE A 182 -8.20 15.92 -1.34
N SER A 183 -8.42 14.72 -0.82
CA SER A 183 -7.57 14.12 0.22
C SER A 183 -6.17 13.81 -0.26
N ILE A 184 -5.98 13.29 -1.48
CA ILE A 184 -4.65 13.05 -2.06
C ILE A 184 -3.89 14.36 -2.22
N TYR A 185 -4.55 15.41 -2.73
CA TYR A 185 -3.95 16.74 -2.87
C TYR A 185 -3.45 17.30 -1.52
N HIS A 186 -4.25 17.17 -0.46
CA HIS A 186 -3.83 17.59 0.88
C HIS A 186 -2.78 16.66 1.51
N TYR A 187 -2.83 15.35 1.23
CA TYR A 187 -1.88 14.37 1.73
C TYR A 187 -0.49 14.57 1.12
N THR A 188 -0.39 14.91 -0.18
CA THR A 188 0.89 15.22 -0.82
C THR A 188 1.50 16.54 -0.34
N THR A 189 0.72 17.41 0.31
CA THR A 189 1.24 18.64 0.93
C THR A 189 1.73 18.46 2.37
N LEU A 190 1.48 17.31 2.99
CA LEU A 190 1.89 17.02 4.37
C LEU A 190 3.07 16.04 4.35
N ASP A 191 4.23 16.45 4.89
CA ASP A 191 5.43 15.61 4.96
C ASP A 191 5.25 14.48 6.00
N ILE A 192 4.94 13.27 5.52
CA ILE A 192 4.40 12.13 6.30
C ILE A 192 5.47 11.31 7.05
N LYS A 193 6.77 11.65 6.96
CA LYS A 193 7.81 10.87 7.67
C LYS A 193 7.68 10.87 9.21
N ARG A 194 6.72 11.59 9.79
CA ARG A 194 6.51 11.74 11.24
C ARG A 194 5.08 11.44 11.73
N LEU A 195 4.35 10.53 11.09
CA LEU A 195 3.15 9.97 11.72
C LEU A 195 3.58 9.15 12.95
N SER A 196 3.36 9.69 14.14
CA SER A 196 3.61 8.97 15.40
C SER A 196 2.69 7.73 15.49
N THR A 197 3.13 6.73 16.24
CA THR A 197 2.33 5.52 16.53
C THR A 197 0.96 5.86 17.12
N VAL A 198 0.84 6.97 17.85
CA VAL A 198 -0.42 7.44 18.44
C VAL A 198 -1.39 7.97 17.36
N GLY A 199 -0.88 8.71 16.35
CA GLY A 199 -1.69 9.15 15.21
C GLY A 199 -2.16 7.99 14.34
N ALA A 200 -1.35 6.94 14.22
CA ALA A 200 -1.72 5.70 13.54
C ALA A 200 -2.76 4.91 14.35
N LEU A 201 -2.62 4.84 15.67
CA LEU A 201 -3.59 4.16 16.55
C LEU A 201 -4.95 4.86 16.53
N ALA A 202 -4.98 6.19 16.61
CA ALA A 202 -6.23 6.96 16.52
C ALA A 202 -6.90 6.79 15.15
N GLY A 203 -6.12 6.76 14.06
CA GLY A 203 -6.60 6.42 12.73
C GLY A 203 -7.19 5.01 12.67
N LEU A 204 -6.53 4.03 13.27
CA LEU A 204 -7.01 2.66 13.39
C LEU A 204 -8.33 2.56 14.17
N VAL A 205 -8.45 3.24 15.32
CA VAL A 205 -9.68 3.24 16.12
C VAL A 205 -10.84 3.84 15.34
N LEU A 206 -10.64 4.98 14.68
CA LEU A 206 -11.67 5.61 13.84
C LEU A 206 -12.07 4.72 12.66
N SER A 207 -11.11 4.06 12.03
CA SER A 207 -11.36 3.13 10.93
C SER A 207 -12.13 1.88 11.40
N ALA A 208 -11.84 1.37 12.59
CA ALA A 208 -12.55 0.24 13.20
C ALA A 208 -14.01 0.59 13.52
N ILE A 209 -14.27 1.82 14.02
CA ILE A 209 -15.64 2.32 14.21
C ILE A 209 -16.39 2.38 12.87
N PHE A 210 -15.73 2.86 11.81
CA PHE A 210 -16.30 2.90 10.47
C PHE A 210 -16.64 1.48 9.97
N VAL A 211 -15.72 0.52 10.11
CA VAL A 211 -15.99 -0.89 9.77
C VAL A 211 -17.17 -1.43 10.58
N GLY A 212 -17.24 -1.13 11.88
CA GLY A 212 -18.37 -1.51 12.73
C GLY A 212 -19.71 -1.00 12.19
N ILE A 213 -19.78 0.29 11.84
CA ILE A 213 -20.99 0.94 11.32
C ILE A 213 -21.41 0.38 9.95
N PHE A 214 -20.45 0.08 9.07
CA PHE A 214 -20.73 -0.38 7.70
C PHE A 214 -20.78 -1.91 7.55
N SER A 215 -20.31 -2.67 8.54
CA SER A 215 -20.34 -4.14 8.53
C SER A 215 -21.73 -4.75 8.32
N PRO A 216 -22.85 -4.21 8.84
CA PRO A 216 -24.18 -4.77 8.61
C PRO A 216 -24.62 -4.60 7.16
N TRP A 217 -24.18 -3.52 6.50
CA TRP A 217 -24.41 -3.31 5.06
C TRP A 217 -23.65 -4.33 4.22
N ILE A 218 -22.39 -4.62 4.58
CA ILE A 218 -21.56 -5.64 3.92
C ILE A 218 -22.16 -7.03 4.09
N LEU A 219 -22.60 -7.37 5.31
CA LEU A 219 -23.22 -8.66 5.62
C LEU A 219 -24.54 -8.86 4.85
N ARG A 220 -25.31 -7.78 4.61
CA ARG A 220 -26.53 -7.85 3.79
C ARG A 220 -26.25 -8.04 2.29
N MET A 221 -25.08 -7.61 1.78
CA MET A 221 -24.69 -7.87 0.39
C MET A 221 -24.28 -9.32 0.11
N LYS A 222 -24.00 -10.11 1.16
CA LYS A 222 -23.63 -11.53 1.05
C LYS A 222 -24.77 -12.46 0.57
N ALA A 223 -25.98 -11.95 0.38
CA ALA A 223 -27.16 -12.75 0.03
C ALA A 223 -27.53 -12.83 -1.47
N GLY A 224 -26.77 -12.21 -2.39
CA GLY A 224 -27.03 -12.28 -3.85
C GLY A 224 -25.85 -12.85 -4.66
N ASP A 225 -26.10 -13.87 -5.49
CA ASP A 225 -25.12 -14.82 -6.07
C ASP A 225 -24.08 -14.28 -7.09
N GLU A 226 -23.96 -12.98 -7.32
CA GLU A 226 -23.00 -12.46 -8.31
C GLU A 226 -21.59 -12.27 -7.72
N THR A 227 -20.69 -13.19 -8.05
CA THR A 227 -19.32 -13.30 -7.51
C THR A 227 -18.38 -12.18 -7.96
N SER A 228 -18.58 -11.59 -9.15
CA SER A 228 -17.71 -10.54 -9.69
C SER A 228 -17.95 -9.17 -9.04
N ALA A 229 -19.22 -8.79 -8.82
CA ALA A 229 -19.59 -7.54 -8.15
C ALA A 229 -19.10 -7.52 -6.69
N ARG A 230 -19.11 -8.68 -6.01
CA ARG A 230 -18.62 -8.82 -4.64
C ARG A 230 -17.13 -8.52 -4.50
N GLN A 231 -16.31 -9.00 -5.45
CA GLN A 231 -14.86 -8.75 -5.43
C GLN A 231 -14.54 -7.27 -5.65
N GLY A 232 -15.25 -6.60 -6.58
CA GLY A 232 -15.10 -5.16 -6.81
C GLY A 232 -15.48 -4.30 -5.60
N ILE A 233 -16.59 -4.63 -4.93
CA ILE A 233 -17.05 -3.92 -3.74
C ILE A 233 -16.08 -4.11 -2.56
N LEU A 234 -15.59 -5.34 -2.35
CA LEU A 234 -14.63 -5.63 -1.29
C LEU A 234 -13.30 -4.90 -1.51
N ALA A 235 -12.78 -4.90 -2.74
CA ALA A 235 -11.56 -4.17 -3.09
C ALA A 235 -11.72 -2.66 -2.88
N THR A 236 -12.87 -2.10 -3.29
CA THR A 236 -13.19 -0.67 -3.10
C THR A 236 -13.29 -0.32 -1.61
N PHE A 237 -13.86 -1.21 -0.80
CA PHE A 237 -13.99 -1.02 0.64
C PHE A 237 -12.61 -1.06 1.34
N LEU A 238 -11.76 -2.04 1.02
CA LEU A 238 -10.40 -2.14 1.54
C LEU A 238 -9.57 -0.91 1.16
N ALA A 239 -9.67 -0.45 -0.09
CA ALA A 239 -9.01 0.78 -0.52
C ALA A 239 -9.53 2.01 0.24
N SER A 240 -10.84 2.13 0.42
CA SER A 240 -11.46 3.22 1.17
C SER A 240 -11.03 3.23 2.64
N PHE A 241 -10.87 2.05 3.25
CA PHE A 241 -10.41 1.92 4.63
C PHE A 241 -8.98 2.45 4.80
N VAL A 242 -8.05 2.07 3.92
CA VAL A 242 -6.66 2.57 3.97
C VAL A 242 -6.62 4.08 3.77
N ILE A 243 -7.36 4.60 2.80
CA ILE A 243 -7.42 6.04 2.51
C ILE A 243 -8.01 6.81 3.71
N LEU A 244 -9.08 6.30 4.32
CA LEU A 244 -9.71 6.94 5.47
C LEU A 244 -8.81 6.95 6.70
N SER A 245 -8.09 5.86 6.97
CA SER A 245 -7.13 5.79 8.09
C SER A 245 -6.00 6.80 7.95
N CYS A 246 -5.40 6.93 6.76
CA CYS A 246 -4.38 7.94 6.49
C CYS A 246 -4.93 9.38 6.62
N PHE A 247 -6.18 9.59 6.23
CA PHE A 247 -6.84 10.90 6.30
C PHE A 247 -7.17 11.32 7.73
N CYS A 248 -7.65 10.39 8.57
CA CYS A 248 -7.93 10.67 9.98
C CYS A 248 -6.68 11.19 10.71
N SER A 249 -5.50 10.63 10.43
CA SER A 249 -4.26 11.11 11.02
C SER A 249 -3.88 12.52 10.56
N ALA A 250 -4.10 12.86 9.28
CA ALA A 250 -3.86 14.20 8.75
C ALA A 250 -4.81 15.26 9.36
N ILE A 251 -6.09 14.92 9.52
CA ILE A 251 -7.06 15.79 10.22
C ILE A 251 -6.63 16.01 11.66
N ILE A 252 -6.28 14.96 12.40
CA ILE A 252 -5.87 15.07 13.81
C ILE A 252 -4.66 16.00 13.93
N LEU A 253 -3.65 15.87 13.06
CA LEU A 253 -2.50 16.78 13.05
C LEU A 253 -2.88 18.23 12.72
N THR A 254 -3.80 18.43 11.78
CA THR A 254 -4.27 19.77 11.41
C THR A 254 -5.07 20.42 12.53
N LEU A 255 -5.97 19.66 13.16
CA LEU A 255 -6.74 20.11 14.33
C LEU A 255 -5.81 20.36 15.52
N ASN A 256 -4.79 19.52 15.71
CA ASN A 256 -3.77 19.70 16.74
C ASN A 256 -3.08 21.05 16.61
N CYS A 257 -2.73 21.48 15.39
CA CYS A 257 -2.07 22.77 15.18
C CYS A 257 -3.07 23.94 15.25
N LYS A 258 -4.25 23.80 14.65
CA LYS A 258 -5.24 24.89 14.52
C LYS A 258 -5.88 25.28 15.85
N TYR A 259 -6.14 24.31 16.70
CA TYR A 259 -6.80 24.51 18.00
C TYR A 259 -5.81 24.42 19.17
N ASP A 260 -4.53 24.63 18.89
CA ASP A 260 -3.50 24.65 19.93
C ASP A 260 -3.51 25.99 20.68
N ASP A 261 -3.98 25.95 21.92
CA ASP A 261 -3.92 27.03 22.90
C ASP A 261 -2.81 26.83 23.93
N THR A 262 -1.97 25.79 23.79
CA THR A 262 -0.88 25.55 24.73
C THR A 262 0.12 26.72 24.73
N PRO A 263 0.62 27.11 25.92
CA PRO A 263 1.61 28.18 26.02
C PRO A 263 2.88 27.78 25.25
N PRO A 264 3.48 28.72 24.49
CA PRO A 264 4.70 28.40 23.76
C PRO A 264 5.85 28.14 24.73
N ARG A 265 6.67 27.15 24.42
CA ARG A 265 7.87 26.78 25.18
C ARG A 265 9.10 26.95 24.29
N ILE A 266 10.12 27.60 24.83
CA ILE A 266 11.39 27.80 24.15
C ILE A 266 12.29 26.59 24.45
N VAL A 267 12.88 26.01 23.41
CA VAL A 267 13.88 24.94 23.55
C VAL A 267 15.08 25.24 22.67
N THR A 268 16.28 25.08 23.22
CA THR A 268 17.53 25.24 22.47
C THR A 268 18.08 23.86 22.09
N ALA A 269 18.36 23.66 20.81
CA ALA A 269 18.89 22.42 20.26
C ALA A 269 20.24 22.66 19.58
N LEU A 270 21.26 21.86 19.92
CA LEU A 270 22.59 21.95 19.31
C LEU A 270 22.54 21.45 17.86
N VAL A 271 23.15 22.18 16.91
CA VAL A 271 23.32 21.72 15.54
C VAL A 271 24.38 20.62 15.52
N LEU A 272 23.98 19.42 15.10
CA LEU A 272 24.84 18.24 15.03
C LEU A 272 25.39 17.99 13.62
N GLY A 273 24.70 18.48 12.59
CA GLY A 273 25.07 18.23 11.20
C GLY A 273 24.24 19.04 10.22
N ARG A 274 24.68 19.11 8.97
CA ARG A 274 23.90 19.70 7.86
C ARG A 274 23.97 18.83 6.61
N GLU A 275 22.86 18.70 5.90
CA GLU A 275 22.76 17.94 4.64
C GLU A 275 22.02 18.76 3.59
N VAL A 276 22.49 18.65 2.34
CA VAL A 276 21.80 19.15 1.15
C VAL A 276 21.35 17.93 0.37
N GLY A 277 20.04 17.80 0.16
CA GLY A 277 19.48 16.65 -0.51
C GLY A 277 18.27 17.00 -1.37
N PRO A 278 17.95 16.18 -2.39
CA PRO A 278 16.70 16.32 -3.12
C PRO A 278 15.53 16.04 -2.17
N LEU A 279 14.67 17.04 -1.99
CA LEU A 279 13.43 16.95 -1.23
C LEU A 279 12.30 17.33 -2.18
N ASP A 280 11.54 16.33 -2.62
CA ASP A 280 10.41 16.50 -3.56
C ASP A 280 10.80 17.27 -4.83
N ASP A 281 11.85 16.78 -5.52
CA ASP A 281 12.41 17.35 -6.75
C ASP A 281 13.00 18.77 -6.65
N ILE A 282 13.04 19.36 -5.45
CA ILE A 282 13.67 20.66 -5.16
C ILE A 282 14.88 20.42 -4.24
N LEU A 283 15.95 21.19 -4.44
CA LEU A 283 17.09 21.23 -3.52
C LEU A 283 16.61 21.69 -2.12
N GLY A 284 16.65 20.77 -1.15
CA GLY A 284 16.27 21.01 0.24
C GLY A 284 17.49 21.12 1.14
N TYR A 285 17.48 22.12 2.02
CA TYR A 285 18.52 22.34 3.04
C TYR A 285 18.01 21.82 4.38
N GLN A 286 18.77 20.91 5.00
CA GLN A 286 18.39 20.27 6.26
C GLN A 286 19.48 20.45 7.32
N LEU A 287 19.06 20.81 8.53
CA LEU A 287 19.88 20.74 9.73
C LEU A 287 19.50 19.50 10.55
N PHE A 288 20.51 18.81 11.06
CA PHE A 288 20.38 17.81 12.11
C PHE A 288 20.65 18.51 13.43
N VAL A 289 19.69 18.47 14.35
CA VAL A 289 19.83 19.08 15.67
C VAL A 289 19.61 18.03 16.76
N LYS A 290 20.18 18.23 17.94
CA LYS A 290 19.93 17.37 19.10
C LYS A 290 18.42 17.36 19.38
N SER A 291 17.83 16.17 19.53
CA SER A 291 16.39 16.06 19.72
C SER A 291 15.96 16.70 21.04
N TRP A 292 14.92 17.52 20.94
CA TRP A 292 14.21 18.08 22.09
C TRP A 292 13.06 17.19 22.56
N ARG A 293 12.79 16.08 21.86
CA ARG A 293 11.73 15.13 22.18
C ARG A 293 12.28 13.89 22.88
N ASN A 294 13.41 13.38 22.39
CA ASN A 294 14.02 12.15 22.88
C ASN A 294 15.46 12.42 23.30
N GLU A 295 15.82 12.07 24.53
CA GLU A 295 17.21 12.18 24.97
C GLU A 295 18.13 11.32 24.09
N GLY A 296 19.21 11.93 23.59
CA GLY A 296 20.15 11.28 22.67
C GLY A 296 19.63 11.09 21.24
N GLY A 297 18.42 11.53 20.92
CA GLY A 297 17.88 11.54 19.56
C GLY A 297 18.45 12.67 18.70
N VAL A 298 18.21 12.58 17.38
CA VAL A 298 18.53 13.63 16.40
C VAL A 298 17.26 13.98 15.65
N GLU A 299 16.96 15.27 15.55
CA GLU A 299 15.83 15.78 14.77
C GLU A 299 16.33 16.39 13.47
N ARG A 300 15.60 16.15 12.39
CA ARG A 300 15.81 16.85 11.12
C ARG A 300 14.90 18.06 11.07
N MET A 301 15.45 19.19 10.65
CA MET A 301 14.73 20.44 10.46
C MET A 301 15.06 21.01 9.08
N ARG A 302 14.03 21.35 8.31
CA ARG A 302 14.20 22.07 7.05
C ARG A 302 14.44 23.54 7.38
N VAL A 303 15.46 24.12 6.77
CA VAL A 303 15.81 25.53 6.89
C VAL A 303 15.93 26.15 5.51
N ASP A 304 16.01 27.48 5.45
CA ASP A 304 16.37 28.14 4.20
C ASP A 304 17.87 27.98 3.90
N ALA A 305 18.27 28.40 2.69
CA ALA A 305 19.65 28.27 2.25
C ALA A 305 20.63 29.15 3.05
N LEU A 306 20.18 30.27 3.60
CA LEU A 306 21.01 31.24 4.31
C LEU A 306 21.31 30.72 5.73
N ASP A 307 20.26 30.33 6.46
CA ASP A 307 20.37 29.68 7.78
C ASP A 307 21.23 28.41 7.70
N TRP A 308 21.09 27.64 6.61
CA TRP A 308 21.91 26.44 6.39
C TRP A 308 23.40 26.77 6.18
N ALA A 309 23.70 27.83 5.43
CA ALA A 309 25.06 28.26 5.15
C ALA A 309 25.75 28.79 6.41
N ASP A 310 25.01 29.53 7.23
CA ASP A 310 25.50 30.17 8.45
C ASP A 310 25.65 29.18 9.62
N ALA A 311 24.94 28.05 9.61
CA ALA A 311 25.00 27.04 10.67
C ALA A 311 26.34 26.28 10.70
N ARG A 312 27.00 26.30 11.86
CA ARG A 312 28.21 25.53 12.18
C ARG A 312 27.91 24.33 13.08
N GLU A 313 28.27 23.15 12.60
CA GLU A 313 28.10 21.88 13.31
C GLU A 313 28.89 21.87 14.64
N GLY A 314 28.24 21.43 15.71
CA GLY A 314 28.82 21.32 17.05
C GLY A 314 29.03 22.65 17.78
N VAL A 315 28.78 23.79 17.14
CA VAL A 315 29.00 25.13 17.71
C VAL A 315 27.69 25.88 17.87
N ASP A 316 26.89 25.96 16.81
CA ASP A 316 25.69 26.79 16.82
C ASP A 316 24.48 26.05 17.39
N CYS A 317 23.53 26.84 17.90
CA CYS A 317 22.29 26.34 18.46
C CYS A 317 21.08 26.92 17.75
N VAL A 318 20.06 26.10 17.58
CA VAL A 318 18.74 26.53 17.13
C VAL A 318 17.86 26.74 18.35
N THR A 319 17.35 27.95 18.50
CA THR A 319 16.30 28.25 19.47
C THR A 319 14.94 28.02 18.80
N LEU A 320 14.22 27.03 19.27
CA LEU A 320 12.91 26.62 18.79
C LEU A 320 11.83 27.19 19.70
N LEU A 321 10.85 27.87 19.13
CA LEU A 321 9.60 28.19 19.80
C LEU A 321 8.60 27.07 19.50
N LEU A 322 8.43 26.18 20.45
CA LEU A 322 7.54 25.03 20.34
C LEU A 322 6.18 25.34 20.96
N ARG A 323 5.16 24.62 20.52
CA ARG A 323 3.93 24.40 21.29
C ARG A 323 3.74 22.91 21.45
N ASP A 324 3.26 22.47 22.60
CA ASP A 324 3.15 21.04 22.93
C ASP A 324 2.05 20.34 22.12
N GLY A 325 1.11 21.10 21.55
CA GLY A 325 -0.03 20.56 20.84
C GLY A 325 -1.07 20.01 21.81
N ARG A 326 -2.35 20.30 21.57
CA ARG A 326 -3.45 19.83 22.41
C ARG A 326 -3.55 18.29 22.51
N PHE A 327 -3.02 17.58 21.52
CA PHE A 327 -2.99 16.11 21.47
C PHE A 327 -1.59 15.52 21.74
N GLY A 328 -0.68 16.29 22.36
CA GLY A 328 0.65 15.82 22.74
C GLY A 328 1.63 15.67 21.56
N PHE A 329 1.37 16.38 20.46
CA PHE A 329 2.29 16.43 19.32
C PHE A 329 2.92 17.81 19.23
N PRO A 330 4.13 17.99 19.80
CA PRO A 330 4.76 19.29 19.80
C PRO A 330 5.13 19.72 18.38
N TRP A 331 4.80 20.95 18.00
CA TRP A 331 5.12 21.50 16.68
C TRP A 331 5.92 22.79 16.79
N ILE A 332 6.72 23.08 15.76
CA ILE A 332 7.61 24.24 15.72
C ILE A 332 6.81 25.42 15.19
N LYS A 333 6.62 26.46 16.02
CA LYS A 333 5.96 27.69 15.61
C LYS A 333 6.92 28.62 14.87
N SER A 334 8.12 28.75 15.39
CA SER A 334 9.23 29.48 14.75
C SER A 334 10.56 28.93 15.27
N PHE A 335 11.64 29.23 14.55
CA PHE A 335 13.00 28.96 15.00
C PHE A 335 13.89 30.16 14.72
N ASN A 336 15.01 30.24 15.44
CA ASN A 336 16.05 31.22 15.23
C ASN A 336 17.41 30.55 15.42
N LEU A 337 18.32 30.73 14.46
CA LEU A 337 19.69 30.22 14.52
C LEU A 337 20.57 31.23 15.25
N ALA A 338 21.06 30.86 16.43
CA ALA A 338 21.99 31.70 17.19
C ALA A 338 23.42 31.27 16.89
N SER A 339 24.19 32.14 16.23
CA SER A 339 25.61 31.94 15.96
C SER A 339 26.43 32.22 17.22
N GLY A 340 27.04 31.19 17.81
CA GLY A 340 27.89 31.34 19.00
C GLY A 340 27.94 30.09 19.87
N THR A 341 29.12 29.81 20.44
CA THR A 341 29.28 28.82 21.51
C THR A 341 28.31 29.14 22.63
N LEU A 342 27.53 28.14 23.07
CA LEU A 342 26.68 28.18 24.26
C LEU A 342 27.48 28.73 25.45
N ASP A 343 27.44 30.04 25.63
CA ASP A 343 27.75 30.63 26.91
C ASP A 343 26.56 30.26 27.80
N PRO A 344 26.75 29.55 28.93
CA PRO A 344 25.65 29.11 29.80
C PRO A 344 24.71 30.25 30.26
N MET A 345 25.07 31.52 30.02
CA MET A 345 24.24 32.70 30.23
C MET A 345 23.06 32.87 29.24
N CYS A 346 23.11 32.36 28.00
CA CYS A 346 22.01 32.54 27.04
C CYS A 346 20.75 31.73 27.41
N ALA A 347 20.91 30.58 28.08
CA ALA A 347 19.78 29.83 28.65
C ALA A 347 19.05 30.63 29.76
N ALA A 348 19.75 31.54 30.45
CA ALA A 348 19.17 32.37 31.49
C ALA A 348 18.37 33.57 30.94
N GLN A 349 18.74 34.12 29.77
CA GLN A 349 18.03 35.25 29.15
C GLN A 349 16.68 34.88 28.53
N GLY A 350 16.56 33.68 27.94
CA GLY A 350 15.25 33.17 27.48
C GLY A 350 14.25 32.96 28.63
N ASN A 351 14.75 32.52 29.78
CA ASN A 351 13.95 32.36 30.99
C ASN A 351 13.57 33.69 31.65
N ALA A 352 14.37 34.76 31.47
CA ALA A 352 14.06 36.09 32.00
C ALA A 352 12.89 36.77 31.26
N ALA A 353 12.77 36.57 29.94
CA ALA A 353 11.63 37.03 29.15
C ALA A 353 10.32 36.30 29.52
N LEU A 354 10.40 34.99 29.80
CA LEU A 354 9.29 34.20 30.34
C LEU A 354 8.90 34.59 31.78
N LYS A 355 9.84 35.10 32.58
CA LYS A 355 9.59 35.53 33.97
C LYS A 355 8.77 36.83 34.07
N GLN A 356 8.80 37.68 33.03
CA GLN A 356 7.92 38.85 32.94
C GLN A 356 6.48 38.49 32.53
N GLU A 357 6.27 37.35 31.87
CA GLU A 357 4.94 36.90 31.42
C GLU A 357 4.28 35.91 32.41
N LYS A 358 5.07 35.19 33.22
CA LYS A 358 4.59 34.24 34.24
C LYS A 358 4.17 34.85 35.59
N SER A 359 4.53 36.11 35.88
CA SER A 359 4.20 36.73 37.19
C SER A 359 2.71 37.02 37.40
N SER A 360 1.84 36.73 36.44
CA SER A 360 0.38 36.88 36.53
C SER A 360 -0.40 35.57 36.52
N ALA A 361 0.25 34.40 36.38
CA ALA A 361 -0.44 33.13 36.14
C ALA A 361 -0.13 32.00 37.15
N ASP A 362 0.94 32.11 37.94
CA ASP A 362 1.40 31.01 38.80
C ASP A 362 1.00 31.24 40.28
N LEU A 363 -0.30 31.16 40.57
CA LEU A 363 -0.86 30.96 41.91
C LEU A 363 -1.98 29.93 41.79
N GLU A 364 -1.64 28.66 41.52
CA GLU A 364 -2.40 27.46 41.89
C GLU A 364 -1.76 26.22 41.25
N SER A 365 -1.68 25.13 42.02
CA SER A 365 -1.26 23.77 41.67
C SER A 365 0.23 23.40 41.80
N GLU A 366 0.67 23.31 43.05
CA GLU A 366 1.61 22.26 43.46
C GLU A 366 0.82 21.00 43.88
N GLU A 367 1.49 19.85 43.74
CA GLU A 367 1.29 18.59 44.49
C GLU A 367 0.56 17.41 43.81
N LYS A 368 1.35 16.45 43.29
CA LYS A 368 1.25 14.98 43.48
C LYS A 368 2.28 14.26 42.59
N SER A 369 3.34 13.67 43.13
CA SER A 369 3.47 12.43 43.92
C SER A 369 3.96 11.27 43.06
N GLU A 370 5.17 10.87 43.41
CA GLU A 370 6.07 9.85 42.90
C GLU A 370 5.72 8.47 43.48
N THR A 371 5.72 7.43 42.63
CA THR A 371 5.73 6.02 43.07
C THR A 371 6.61 5.22 42.10
N LEU A 372 7.78 4.77 42.57
CA LEU A 372 8.71 3.90 41.86
C LEU A 372 8.35 2.43 42.13
N GLU A 373 8.14 1.66 41.07
CA GLU A 373 8.02 0.20 41.09
C GLU A 373 9.37 -0.46 40.73
N PRO A 374 9.63 -1.70 41.17
CA PRO A 374 10.95 -2.33 41.10
C PRO A 374 11.37 -2.69 39.66
N GLU A 375 12.62 -2.38 39.32
CA GLU A 375 13.23 -2.66 38.01
C GLU A 375 13.43 -4.17 37.79
N ALA A 376 12.64 -4.75 36.89
CA ALA A 376 12.90 -6.10 36.37
C ALA A 376 14.22 -6.10 35.56
N THR A 377 15.18 -6.92 35.98
CA THR A 377 16.51 -7.00 35.35
C THR A 377 16.48 -8.04 34.23
N TYR A 378 16.39 -7.61 32.97
CA TYR A 378 16.34 -8.53 31.82
C TYR A 378 17.74 -8.84 31.27
N ALA A 379 18.03 -10.14 31.07
CA ALA A 379 19.25 -10.60 30.42
C ALA A 379 19.06 -10.64 28.89
N MET A 380 19.71 -9.71 28.21
CA MET A 380 19.88 -9.73 26.76
C MET A 380 21.11 -10.53 26.37
N SER A 381 21.01 -11.36 25.33
CA SER A 381 22.16 -12.08 24.78
C SER A 381 22.37 -11.74 23.30
N ALA A 382 23.66 -11.66 22.93
CA ALA A 382 24.08 -11.67 21.55
C ALA A 382 24.98 -12.87 21.30
N ALA A 383 24.83 -13.51 20.14
CA ALA A 383 25.62 -14.66 19.73
C ALA A 383 26.33 -14.39 18.41
N VAL A 384 27.54 -14.90 18.27
CA VAL A 384 28.35 -14.84 17.06
C VAL A 384 28.28 -16.19 16.36
N HIS A 385 27.91 -16.20 15.09
CA HIS A 385 27.91 -17.39 14.25
C HIS A 385 28.82 -17.19 13.03
N LEU A 386 29.60 -18.22 12.72
CA LEU A 386 30.38 -18.32 11.50
C LEU A 386 29.52 -18.93 10.38
N SER A 387 29.95 -18.72 9.13
CA SER A 387 29.43 -19.52 8.01
C SER A 387 29.81 -21.01 8.19
N ASP A 388 29.02 -21.92 7.62
CA ASP A 388 29.24 -23.36 7.75
C ASP A 388 30.67 -23.79 7.33
N GLU A 389 31.19 -23.18 6.27
CA GLU A 389 32.56 -23.43 5.77
C GLU A 389 33.65 -22.97 6.75
N GLN A 390 33.46 -21.78 7.35
CA GLN A 390 34.37 -21.25 8.36
C GLN A 390 34.30 -22.05 9.67
N GLY A 391 33.10 -22.53 10.05
CA GLY A 391 32.91 -23.39 11.21
C GLY A 391 33.70 -24.69 11.10
N LEU A 392 33.63 -25.38 9.96
CA LEU A 392 34.39 -26.61 9.71
C LEU A 392 35.91 -26.38 9.74
N ALA A 393 36.38 -25.26 9.19
CA ALA A 393 37.80 -24.91 9.22
C ALA A 393 38.29 -24.59 10.65
N LEU A 394 37.44 -23.97 11.47
CA LEU A 394 37.76 -23.65 12.87
C LEU A 394 37.76 -24.90 13.76
N GLU A 395 36.88 -25.87 13.50
CA GLU A 395 36.83 -27.13 14.26
C GLU A 395 38.06 -28.02 14.05
N ALA A 396 38.80 -27.84 12.95
CA ALA A 396 40.02 -28.60 12.67
C ALA A 396 41.21 -28.19 13.55
N ASP A 397 41.19 -26.99 14.15
CA ASP A 397 42.27 -26.47 15.01
C ASP A 397 41.70 -25.99 16.37
N PRO A 398 41.85 -26.77 17.46
CA PRO A 398 41.27 -26.44 18.75
C PRO A 398 41.85 -25.17 19.37
N ALA A 399 43.12 -24.83 19.08
CA ALA A 399 43.74 -23.61 19.58
C ALA A 399 43.16 -22.37 18.89
N LEU A 400 42.91 -22.48 17.58
CA LEU A 400 42.25 -21.42 16.82
C LEU A 400 40.80 -21.21 17.26
N LYS A 401 40.08 -22.31 17.58
CA LYS A 401 38.72 -22.27 18.12
C LYS A 401 38.66 -21.53 19.46
N GLU A 402 39.53 -21.87 20.41
CA GLU A 402 39.61 -21.19 21.71
C GLU A 402 39.90 -19.69 21.55
N LEU A 403 40.84 -19.33 20.66
CA LEU A 403 41.12 -17.92 20.34
C LEU A 403 39.92 -17.21 19.72
N PHE A 404 39.17 -17.89 18.85
CA PHE A 404 37.97 -17.34 18.21
C PHE A 404 36.85 -17.10 19.22
N GLU A 405 36.59 -18.05 20.11
CA GLU A 405 35.59 -17.92 21.18
C GLU A 405 35.96 -16.78 22.14
N ALA A 406 37.22 -16.71 22.57
CA ALA A 406 37.71 -15.63 23.43
C ALA A 406 37.56 -14.25 22.77
N HIS A 407 37.85 -14.14 21.47
CA HIS A 407 37.69 -12.87 20.76
C HIS A 407 36.22 -12.53 20.48
N SER A 408 35.39 -13.52 20.15
CA SER A 408 33.95 -13.35 19.92
C SER A 408 33.25 -12.87 21.19
N ASN A 409 33.61 -13.39 22.36
CA ASN A 409 33.09 -12.92 23.64
C ASN A 409 33.46 -11.46 23.90
N ARG A 410 34.71 -11.06 23.66
CA ARG A 410 35.11 -9.64 23.76
C ARG A 410 34.36 -8.73 22.79
N LEU A 411 34.12 -9.21 21.56
CA LEU A 411 33.33 -8.47 20.57
C LEU A 411 31.88 -8.29 21.05
N ILE A 412 31.26 -9.36 21.58
CA ILE A 412 29.92 -9.33 22.13
C ILE A 412 29.85 -8.38 23.33
N GLU A 413 30.76 -8.48 24.30
CA GLU A 413 30.83 -7.58 25.45
C GLU A 413 30.95 -6.11 25.02
N HIS A 414 31.81 -5.83 24.03
CA HIS A 414 32.00 -4.49 23.49
C HIS A 414 30.73 -3.95 22.83
N ILE A 415 29.98 -4.78 22.09
CA ILE A 415 28.70 -4.40 21.48
C ILE A 415 27.63 -4.20 22.55
N MET A 416 27.50 -5.14 23.48
CA MET A 416 26.49 -5.14 24.53
C MET A 416 26.71 -4.02 25.55
N SER A 417 27.93 -3.52 25.73
CA SER A 417 28.22 -2.35 26.60
C SER A 417 27.45 -1.08 26.22
N SER A 418 27.06 -0.96 24.95
CA SER A 418 26.30 0.18 24.43
C SER A 418 24.82 -0.15 24.17
N TRP A 419 24.40 -1.37 24.52
CA TRP A 419 23.04 -1.84 24.34
C TRP A 419 22.12 -1.37 25.47
N SER A 420 20.95 -0.86 25.11
CA SER A 420 19.83 -0.72 26.04
C SER A 420 18.52 -0.92 25.28
N TRP A 421 17.60 -1.64 25.91
CA TRP A 421 16.30 -1.98 25.34
C TRP A 421 15.25 -2.02 26.46
N ASP A 422 14.28 -1.11 26.39
CA ASP A 422 13.34 -0.85 27.50
C ASP A 422 11.95 -1.47 27.27
N ASP A 423 11.72 -2.12 26.12
CA ASP A 423 10.40 -2.68 25.77
C ASP A 423 10.33 -4.17 26.12
N VAL A 424 9.54 -4.48 27.15
CA VAL A 424 9.46 -5.78 27.82
C VAL A 424 8.61 -6.81 27.05
N SER A 425 7.91 -6.38 25.99
CA SER A 425 6.67 -7.07 25.62
C SER A 425 6.78 -8.31 24.72
N VAL A 426 7.95 -8.68 24.16
CA VAL A 426 8.03 -9.78 23.18
C VAL A 426 9.43 -10.45 23.14
N ASP A 427 9.47 -11.77 22.92
CA ASP A 427 10.68 -12.50 22.48
C ASP A 427 11.02 -12.15 21.03
N LEU A 428 11.97 -11.24 20.85
CA LEU A 428 12.38 -10.66 19.58
C LEU A 428 13.74 -11.22 19.19
N HIS A 429 13.85 -11.59 17.92
CA HIS A 429 15.09 -12.12 17.36
C HIS A 429 15.46 -11.41 16.06
N ALA A 430 16.65 -10.80 16.00
CA ALA A 430 17.18 -10.16 14.80
C ALA A 430 18.61 -10.62 14.50
N SER A 431 18.89 -10.89 13.22
CA SER A 431 20.19 -11.37 12.75
C SER A 431 20.83 -10.40 11.77
N PHE A 432 22.10 -10.08 11.98
CA PHE A 432 22.89 -9.18 11.15
C PHE A 432 24.19 -9.84 10.71
N GLN A 433 24.50 -9.72 9.43
CA GLN A 433 25.76 -10.13 8.86
C GLN A 433 26.67 -8.92 8.74
N LEU A 434 27.85 -8.97 9.34
CA LEU A 434 28.86 -7.91 9.39
C LEU A 434 30.12 -8.32 8.64
N SER A 435 30.83 -7.32 8.12
CA SER A 435 32.17 -7.48 7.57
C SER A 435 33.07 -6.48 8.26
N ILE A 436 34.06 -6.96 9.02
CA ILE A 436 34.93 -6.14 9.87
C ILE A 436 36.35 -6.13 9.27
N LEU A 437 36.90 -4.94 9.05
CA LEU A 437 38.27 -4.76 8.58
C LEU A 437 39.28 -5.12 9.68
N LYS A 438 40.51 -5.44 9.29
CA LYS A 438 41.62 -5.77 10.21
C LYS A 438 41.95 -4.67 11.24
N ASN A 439 41.50 -3.44 11.00
CA ASN A 439 41.67 -2.30 11.91
C ASN A 439 40.46 -2.08 12.85
N GLY A 440 39.51 -3.02 12.88
CA GLY A 440 38.29 -2.92 13.70
C GLY A 440 37.19 -2.04 13.10
N GLN A 441 37.37 -1.49 11.89
CA GLN A 441 36.33 -0.69 11.22
C GLN A 441 35.27 -1.58 10.56
N LEU A 442 34.01 -1.14 10.61
CA LEU A 442 32.91 -1.82 9.93
C LEU A 442 32.98 -1.54 8.42
N LYS A 443 33.26 -2.56 7.60
CA LYS A 443 33.27 -2.47 6.13
C LYS A 443 31.86 -2.41 5.56
N LYS A 444 31.01 -3.33 6.01
CA LYS A 444 29.63 -3.51 5.51
C LYS A 444 28.80 -4.23 6.55
N TYR A 445 27.48 -4.00 6.53
CA TYR A 445 26.50 -4.82 7.24
C TYR A 445 25.32 -5.15 6.33
N LYS A 446 24.64 -6.25 6.62
CA LYS A 446 23.42 -6.71 5.94
C LYS A 446 22.48 -7.33 6.97
N THR A 447 21.20 -6.95 6.97
CA THR A 447 20.20 -7.63 7.80
C THR A 447 19.85 -8.97 7.18
N VAL A 448 20.05 -10.06 7.92
CA VAL A 448 19.71 -11.43 7.50
C VAL A 448 18.28 -11.76 7.90
N GLN A 449 17.91 -11.45 9.15
CA GLN A 449 16.59 -11.68 9.71
C GLN A 449 16.15 -10.47 10.52
N ARG A 450 14.90 -10.05 10.33
CA ARG A 450 14.26 -8.98 11.10
C ARG A 450 13.44 -9.59 12.22
N SER A 451 13.37 -8.91 13.36
CA SER A 451 12.55 -9.32 14.52
C SER A 451 11.05 -9.13 14.32
N GLY A 452 10.65 -8.36 13.30
CA GLY A 452 9.28 -7.88 13.16
C GLY A 452 8.99 -6.61 13.95
N ASN A 453 9.90 -6.19 14.84
CA ASN A 453 9.84 -4.91 15.54
C ASN A 453 10.91 -3.94 15.00
N ALA A 454 10.47 -2.91 14.25
CA ALA A 454 11.39 -1.96 13.63
C ALA A 454 12.23 -1.15 14.64
N LYS A 455 11.71 -0.89 15.86
CA LYS A 455 12.48 -0.22 16.91
C LYS A 455 13.62 -1.10 17.41
N PHE A 456 13.37 -2.40 17.57
CA PHE A 456 14.37 -3.38 17.97
C PHE A 456 15.49 -3.49 16.95
N ASP A 457 15.12 -3.72 15.68
CA ASP A 457 16.08 -3.85 14.58
C ASP A 457 16.93 -2.57 14.40
N SER A 458 16.32 -1.39 14.52
CA SER A 458 17.03 -0.11 14.40
C SER A 458 17.94 0.15 15.60
N ARG A 459 17.56 -0.27 16.81
CA ARG A 459 18.43 -0.23 17.98
C ARG A 459 19.63 -1.16 17.80
N ALA A 460 19.40 -2.41 17.38
CA ALA A 460 20.45 -3.40 17.08
C ALA A 460 21.51 -2.82 16.14
N LEU A 461 21.06 -2.26 15.01
CA LEU A 461 21.94 -1.59 14.06
C LEU A 461 22.65 -0.35 14.63
N SER A 462 21.96 0.45 15.44
CA SER A 462 22.55 1.64 16.05
C SER A 462 23.69 1.29 16.99
N VAL A 463 23.52 0.23 17.79
CA VAL A 463 24.52 -0.23 18.74
C VAL A 463 25.73 -0.82 18.02
N ILE A 464 25.52 -1.68 17.01
CA ILE A 464 26.60 -2.19 16.15
C ILE A 464 27.43 -1.03 15.56
N LYS A 465 26.77 0.03 15.08
CA LYS A 465 27.46 1.19 14.49
C LYS A 465 28.21 2.03 15.52
N LYS A 466 27.64 2.20 16.73
CA LYS A 466 28.27 2.94 17.84
C LYS A 466 29.48 2.22 18.42
N SER A 467 29.51 0.89 18.35
CA SER A 467 30.63 0.08 18.81
C SER A 467 31.85 0.12 17.88
N VAL A 468 31.82 0.88 16.79
CA VAL A 468 33.00 1.11 15.95
C VAL A 468 33.93 2.13 16.63
N PRO A 469 35.23 1.83 16.81
CA PRO A 469 35.95 0.66 16.31
C PRO A 469 35.76 -0.60 17.17
N PHE A 470 35.64 -1.75 16.51
CA PHE A 470 35.62 -3.07 17.15
C PHE A 470 37.02 -3.46 17.67
N PRO A 471 37.11 -4.36 18.67
CA PRO A 471 38.39 -4.91 19.10
C PRO A 471 39.12 -5.57 17.92
N LEU A 472 40.43 -5.36 17.81
CA LEU A 472 41.20 -5.89 16.69
C LEU A 472 41.32 -7.42 16.80
N PRO A 473 40.99 -8.18 15.73
CA PRO A 473 41.14 -9.62 15.75
C PRO A 473 42.63 -10.01 15.82
N PRO A 474 42.97 -11.10 16.53
CA PRO A 474 44.27 -11.75 16.41
C PRO A 474 44.63 -11.98 14.94
N LYS A 475 45.93 -11.94 14.61
CA LYS A 475 46.40 -12.02 13.21
C LYS A 475 45.96 -13.32 12.54
N GLU A 476 45.86 -14.37 13.34
CA GLU A 476 45.46 -15.72 12.99
C GLU A 476 43.98 -15.81 12.59
N LEU A 477 43.13 -14.91 13.11
CA LEU A 477 41.69 -14.91 12.90
C LEU A 477 41.20 -13.89 11.86
N ALA A 478 42.10 -13.11 11.26
CA ALA A 478 41.74 -11.97 10.43
C ALA A 478 40.78 -12.29 9.26
N GLY A 479 40.80 -13.52 8.73
CA GLY A 479 39.90 -13.95 7.64
C GLY A 479 38.50 -14.42 8.11
N TYR A 480 38.34 -14.75 9.40
CA TYR A 480 37.05 -15.23 9.94
C TYR A 480 36.06 -14.08 10.20
N PHE A 481 36.56 -12.84 10.32
CA PHE A 481 35.74 -11.65 10.60
C PHE A 481 35.35 -10.86 9.33
N ASP A 482 35.72 -11.36 8.14
CA ASP A 482 35.28 -10.77 6.87
C ASP A 482 33.76 -10.93 6.67
N GLU A 483 33.16 -11.97 7.24
CA GLU A 483 31.73 -12.26 7.17
C GLU A 483 31.26 -12.95 8.47
N LEU A 484 30.84 -12.13 9.45
CA LEU A 484 30.39 -12.55 10.76
C LEU A 484 28.87 -12.43 10.87
N ARG A 485 28.17 -13.41 11.44
CA ARG A 485 26.75 -13.25 11.80
C ARG A 485 26.61 -12.95 13.29
N LEU A 486 25.83 -11.92 13.62
CA LEU A 486 25.45 -11.54 14.97
C LEU A 486 23.94 -11.68 15.13
N ASP A 487 23.53 -12.43 16.13
CA ASP A 487 22.12 -12.66 16.47
C ASP A 487 21.81 -11.97 17.81
N PHE A 488 20.75 -11.16 17.85
CA PHE A 488 20.26 -10.42 19.01
C PHE A 488 18.95 -11.03 19.49
N HIS A 489 18.85 -11.34 20.78
CA HIS A 489 17.67 -11.94 21.40
C HIS A 489 17.17 -11.14 22.61
N SER A 490 15.90 -10.74 22.63
CA SER A 490 15.24 -10.29 23.87
C SER A 490 14.67 -11.49 24.61
N ARG A 491 15.49 -12.17 25.41
CA ARG A 491 14.96 -13.20 26.28
C ARG A 491 14.21 -12.53 27.43
N VAL A 492 12.93 -12.86 27.60
CA VAL A 492 12.24 -12.69 28.87
C VAL A 492 12.94 -13.68 29.82
N VAL A 493 13.68 -13.16 30.79
CA VAL A 493 14.16 -14.00 31.88
C VAL A 493 12.92 -14.38 32.65
N GLU A 494 12.36 -15.54 32.34
CA GLU A 494 11.44 -16.20 33.24
C GLU A 494 12.26 -16.45 34.51
N GLU A 495 12.02 -15.65 35.55
CA GLU A 495 12.51 -15.95 36.88
C GLU A 495 11.96 -17.34 37.20
N ASN A 496 12.81 -18.36 37.07
CA ASN A 496 12.49 -19.69 37.51
C ASN A 496 12.33 -19.64 39.04
N GLU A 497 11.10 -19.40 39.50
CA GLU A 497 10.68 -19.49 40.91
C GLU A 497 10.95 -20.89 41.50
N ASP A 498 11.25 -21.89 40.68
CA ASP A 498 11.57 -23.26 41.11
C ASP A 498 13.00 -23.46 41.65
N SER A 499 13.86 -22.42 41.68
CA SER A 499 15.26 -22.58 42.13
C SER A 499 15.50 -22.47 43.63
N GLU A 500 14.52 -22.06 44.45
CA GLU A 500 14.70 -22.00 45.92
C GLU A 500 14.39 -23.32 46.66
N GLU A 501 13.67 -24.28 46.07
CA GLU A 501 13.39 -25.57 46.75
C GLU A 501 14.56 -26.56 46.74
N GLY A 502 15.60 -26.34 45.92
CA GLY A 502 16.76 -27.22 45.81
C GLY A 502 17.83 -27.05 46.89
N GLU A 503 17.91 -25.89 47.56
CA GLU A 503 18.99 -25.60 48.51
C GLU A 503 18.64 -25.98 49.97
N VAL A 504 17.35 -26.14 50.29
CA VAL A 504 16.90 -26.57 51.63
C VAL A 504 17.13 -28.08 51.85
N GLU A 505 17.15 -28.90 50.79
CA GLU A 505 17.38 -30.35 50.94
C GLU A 505 18.88 -30.73 51.05
N ALA A 506 19.79 -29.87 50.59
CA ALA A 506 21.24 -30.08 50.71
C ALA A 506 21.76 -29.76 52.13
N VAL A 507 21.14 -28.82 52.85
CA VAL A 507 21.52 -28.48 54.23
C VAL A 507 20.98 -29.51 55.25
N LYS A 508 19.89 -30.21 54.95
CA LYS A 508 19.32 -31.24 55.84
C LYS A 508 20.07 -32.59 55.83
N LYS A 509 20.97 -32.82 54.86
CA LYS A 509 21.80 -34.03 54.77
C LYS A 509 23.22 -33.90 55.35
N ARG A 510 23.61 -32.73 55.90
CA ARG A 510 24.90 -32.53 56.60
C ARG A 510 24.82 -32.55 58.13
N GLY A 511 23.64 -32.84 58.69
CA GLY A 511 23.45 -33.04 60.12
C GLY A 511 22.91 -34.44 60.42
N LYS A 512 23.75 -35.46 60.26
CA LYS A 512 23.63 -36.76 60.93
C LYS A 512 24.95 -37.52 60.91
#